data_AF-A0A8B6HPX7-F1
#
_entry.id   AF-A0A8B6HPX7-F1
#
_cell.length_a   1.000
_cell.length_b   1.000
_cell.length_c   1.000
_cell.angle_alpha   90.00
_cell.angle_beta   90.00
_cell.angle_gamma   90.00
#
_symmetry.space_group_name_H-M   'P 1'
#
loop_
_entity.id
_entity.type
_entity.pdbx_description
1 polymer ?
#
loop_
_entity_poly.entity_id
_entity_poly.type
_entity_poly.pdbx_seq_one_letter_code
_entity_poly.pdbx_strand_id
1 'polypeptide(L)'
;LNLKLVSQQQHIRCLCNTESHRNTHHSGHDKQQHDNRGFSKSSWMMVAGAGLFSYSVWKARHQLQDLRNQFIVFALDDEKDKESSTDKTKEKVQEPTPLKEQVIPSYVPYLLIGAGTASHSAMRAIRLRDHKAQVLIVGDEDNNPYSRPPLSKELWYGEQTGIFYDPNDFYGIPEDLPSTKYGGVAVLQNRKVIKLNTEDRIAFLDNGSEIKYDKCLIATGGRPKNLPVFENASKAVQSRVHLFRNINDFVRLHTIAHTRKSIAIIGGGFLGSELACGLAHRGKF
;
A
#
# COMPACT_ATOMS: atom_id res chain seq x y z
N LEU A 1 -16.31 24.44 36.43
CA LEU A 1 -17.14 23.33 35.90
C LEU A 1 -16.22 22.34 35.19
N ASN A 2 -16.04 21.16 35.81
CA ASN A 2 -15.36 20.00 35.23
C ASN A 2 -16.29 19.25 34.27
N LEU A 3 -15.80 18.77 33.12
CA LEU A 3 -16.30 17.61 32.37
C LEU A 3 -15.28 17.28 31.26
N LYS A 4 -14.37 16.32 31.50
CA LYS A 4 -14.46 14.85 31.31
C LYS A 4 -14.19 14.40 29.87
N LEU A 5 -12.95 13.97 29.67
CA LEU A 5 -12.51 13.01 28.66
C LEU A 5 -13.26 11.68 28.83
N VAL A 6 -13.75 11.11 27.72
CA VAL A 6 -14.24 9.73 27.66
C VAL A 6 -13.31 8.95 26.74
N SER A 7 -12.49 8.08 27.33
CA SER A 7 -11.76 7.04 26.62
C SER A 7 -12.68 5.83 26.45
N GLN A 8 -12.89 5.35 25.22
CA GLN A 8 -13.42 4.02 24.99
C GLN A 8 -12.27 3.04 24.75
N GLN A 9 -12.01 2.20 25.75
CA GLN A 9 -11.31 0.92 25.60
C GLN A 9 -12.33 -0.12 25.15
N GLN A 10 -12.11 -0.75 23.99
CA GLN A 10 -12.78 -1.99 23.62
C GLN A 10 -11.84 -3.16 23.88
N HIS A 11 -12.17 -3.94 24.91
CA HIS A 11 -11.63 -5.27 25.16
C HIS A 11 -12.27 -6.26 24.19
N ILE A 12 -11.47 -6.92 23.35
CA ILE A 12 -11.92 -8.13 22.62
C ILE A 12 -11.26 -9.33 23.31
N ARG A 13 -12.08 -10.09 24.05
CA ARG A 13 -11.78 -11.46 24.48
C ARG A 13 -12.13 -12.39 23.33
N CYS A 14 -11.16 -13.10 22.79
CA CYS A 14 -11.40 -14.21 21.85
C CYS A 14 -11.45 -15.51 22.67
N LEU A 15 -12.65 -16.09 22.81
CA LEU A 15 -12.84 -17.44 23.34
C LEU A 15 -12.78 -18.42 22.17
N CYS A 16 -11.77 -19.28 22.16
CA CYS A 16 -11.76 -20.50 21.37
C CYS A 16 -12.79 -21.47 21.98
N ASN A 17 -13.71 -21.98 21.17
CA ASN A 17 -14.32 -23.28 21.46
C ASN A 17 -14.40 -24.10 20.17
N THR A 18 -13.71 -25.22 20.22
CA THR A 18 -13.69 -26.30 19.23
C THR A 18 -14.85 -27.24 19.50
N GLU A 19 -15.73 -27.46 18.54
CA GLU A 19 -16.57 -28.67 18.55
C GLU A 19 -16.66 -29.26 17.14
N SER A 20 -16.10 -30.45 17.03
CA SER A 20 -16.19 -31.34 15.89
C SER A 20 -17.52 -32.08 15.92
N HIS A 21 -18.18 -32.26 14.78
CA HIS A 21 -18.96 -33.48 14.56
C HIS A 21 -18.97 -33.87 13.08
N ARG A 22 -18.42 -35.06 12.81
CA ARG A 22 -18.71 -35.87 11.63
C ARG A 22 -20.11 -36.46 11.77
N ASN A 23 -20.86 -36.57 10.68
CA ASN A 23 -21.41 -37.88 10.29
C ASN A 23 -21.97 -37.91 8.87
N THR A 24 -21.88 -39.12 8.33
CA THR A 24 -22.09 -39.63 6.98
C THR A 24 -23.52 -40.18 6.76
N HIS A 25 -23.81 -40.44 5.48
CA HIS A 25 -24.64 -41.51 4.90
C HIS A 25 -26.11 -41.29 4.52
N HIS A 26 -26.37 -41.58 3.22
CA HIS A 26 -27.50 -42.33 2.62
C HIS A 26 -28.92 -41.71 2.69
N SER A 27 -29.88 -41.94 1.79
CA SER A 27 -30.03 -42.58 0.47
C SER A 27 -31.52 -42.47 0.10
N GLY A 28 -31.86 -42.31 -1.19
CA GLY A 28 -33.04 -42.96 -1.80
C GLY A 28 -34.43 -42.26 -1.82
N HIS A 29 -34.99 -42.25 -3.04
CA HIS A 29 -36.42 -42.25 -3.42
C HIS A 29 -37.25 -40.95 -3.15
N ASP A 30 -38.09 -40.42 -4.04
CA ASP A 30 -39.06 -41.08 -4.92
C ASP A 30 -39.53 -40.23 -6.13
N LYS A 31 -40.29 -40.90 -7.01
CA LYS A 31 -40.74 -40.54 -8.37
C LYS A 31 -42.01 -39.67 -8.48
N GLN A 32 -42.15 -39.04 -9.67
CA GLN A 32 -43.39 -38.72 -10.44
C GLN A 32 -44.30 -37.61 -9.87
N GLN A 33 -45.01 -36.74 -10.61
CA GLN A 33 -45.40 -36.65 -12.03
C GLN A 33 -46.06 -35.25 -12.29
N HIS A 34 -46.33 -34.96 -13.56
CA HIS A 34 -47.33 -34.01 -14.11
C HIS A 34 -46.96 -32.55 -14.45
N ASP A 35 -46.51 -32.38 -15.70
CA ASP A 35 -47.23 -31.81 -16.85
C ASP A 35 -47.62 -30.31 -16.95
N ASN A 36 -47.14 -29.73 -18.07
CA ASN A 36 -47.80 -28.81 -19.01
C ASN A 36 -48.17 -27.37 -18.62
N ARG A 37 -47.37 -26.39 -19.09
CA ARG A 37 -47.67 -25.50 -20.26
C ARG A 37 -46.86 -24.19 -20.22
N GLY A 38 -46.29 -23.82 -21.37
CA GLY A 38 -46.36 -22.44 -21.85
C GLY A 38 -45.06 -21.63 -21.98
N PHE A 39 -44.90 -21.07 -23.18
CA PHE A 39 -44.18 -19.82 -23.51
C PHE A 39 -42.68 -19.83 -23.87
N SER A 40 -42.47 -19.91 -25.19
CA SER A 40 -41.87 -18.86 -26.05
C SER A 40 -40.39 -18.48 -25.88
N LYS A 41 -39.60 -18.96 -26.86
CA LYS A 41 -38.56 -18.24 -27.63
C LYS A 41 -37.71 -17.21 -26.85
N SER A 42 -36.64 -17.70 -26.24
CA SER A 42 -35.44 -16.90 -25.97
C SER A 42 -34.21 -17.80 -26.06
N SER A 43 -33.62 -17.94 -27.25
CA SER A 43 -32.35 -18.66 -27.40
C SER A 43 -31.53 -18.14 -28.56
N TRP A 44 -31.22 -16.84 -28.57
CA TRP A 44 -30.11 -16.26 -29.35
C TRP A 44 -29.61 -15.00 -28.62
N MET A 45 -29.16 -15.15 -27.37
CA MET A 45 -28.48 -14.05 -26.64
C MET A 45 -27.58 -14.53 -25.49
N MET A 46 -26.96 -15.71 -25.62
CA MET A 46 -26.01 -16.24 -24.64
C MET A 46 -24.72 -16.73 -25.31
N VAL A 47 -24.02 -15.83 -26.01
CA VAL A 47 -22.60 -16.07 -26.38
C VAL A 47 -21.70 -14.87 -26.04
N ALA A 48 -22.24 -13.67 -25.78
CA ALA A 48 -21.42 -12.51 -25.41
C ALA A 48 -21.01 -12.45 -23.91
N GLY A 49 -21.70 -13.18 -23.02
CA GLY A 49 -21.46 -13.12 -21.57
C GLY A 49 -20.27 -13.93 -21.06
N ALA A 50 -19.90 -15.02 -21.75
CA ALA A 50 -18.80 -15.88 -21.32
C ALA A 50 -17.42 -15.26 -21.61
N GLY A 51 -17.31 -14.43 -22.65
CA GLY A 51 -16.06 -13.72 -23.00
C GLY A 51 -15.67 -12.66 -21.97
N LEU A 52 -16.64 -11.92 -21.43
CA LEU A 52 -16.39 -10.87 -20.42
C LEU A 52 -16.09 -11.45 -19.03
N PHE A 53 -16.67 -12.60 -18.69
CA PHE A 53 -16.34 -13.30 -17.43
C PHE A 53 -14.97 -13.98 -17.51
N SER A 54 -14.64 -14.63 -18.63
CA SER A 54 -13.30 -15.18 -18.86
C SER A 54 -12.24 -14.09 -18.98
N TYR A 55 -12.53 -12.93 -19.58
CA TYR A 55 -11.57 -11.81 -19.63
C TYR A 55 -11.38 -11.17 -18.25
N SER A 56 -12.43 -11.03 -17.44
CA SER A 56 -12.31 -10.49 -16.07
C SER A 56 -11.55 -11.45 -15.15
N VAL A 57 -11.79 -12.76 -15.27
CA VAL A 57 -11.06 -13.79 -14.54
C VAL A 57 -9.62 -13.95 -15.06
N TRP A 58 -9.38 -13.84 -16.37
CA TRP A 58 -8.05 -13.85 -16.97
C TRP A 58 -7.25 -12.59 -16.62
N LYS A 59 -7.88 -11.41 -16.64
CA LYS A 59 -7.29 -10.13 -16.21
C LYS A 59 -7.01 -10.16 -14.71
N ALA A 60 -7.93 -10.64 -13.88
CA ALA A 60 -7.68 -10.83 -12.45
C ALA A 60 -6.57 -11.86 -12.17
N ARG A 61 -6.46 -12.92 -12.98
CA ARG A 61 -5.41 -13.93 -12.86
C ARG A 61 -4.03 -13.41 -13.29
N HIS A 62 -3.98 -12.57 -14.33
CA HIS A 62 -2.77 -11.85 -14.73
C HIS A 62 -2.35 -10.77 -13.72
N GLN A 63 -3.32 -10.05 -13.15
CA GLN A 63 -3.11 -9.02 -12.13
C GLN A 63 -2.66 -9.62 -10.79
N LEU A 64 -3.14 -10.83 -10.46
CA LEU A 64 -2.61 -11.63 -9.34
C LEU A 64 -1.20 -12.17 -9.63
N GLN A 65 -0.88 -12.48 -10.89
CA GLN A 65 0.48 -12.86 -11.30
C GLN A 65 1.45 -11.67 -11.26
N ASP A 66 1.01 -10.46 -11.60
CA ASP A 66 1.79 -9.24 -11.46
C ASP A 66 2.00 -8.87 -9.98
N LEU A 67 1.00 -9.03 -9.11
CA LEU A 67 1.20 -8.88 -7.66
C LEU A 67 2.12 -9.97 -7.12
N ARG A 68 2.05 -11.21 -7.62
CA ARG A 68 2.98 -12.29 -7.27
C ARG A 68 4.40 -11.95 -7.71
N ASN A 69 4.59 -11.42 -8.90
CA ASN A 69 5.89 -11.03 -9.43
C ASN A 69 6.45 -9.79 -8.72
N GLN A 70 5.60 -8.83 -8.36
CA GLN A 70 6.00 -7.66 -7.58
C GLN A 70 6.41 -8.07 -6.15
N PHE A 71 5.69 -9.00 -5.52
CA PHE A 71 6.09 -9.59 -4.23
C PHE A 71 7.31 -10.52 -4.33
N ILE A 72 7.50 -11.26 -5.43
CA ILE A 72 8.68 -12.12 -5.68
C ILE A 72 9.93 -11.27 -5.91
N VAL A 73 9.82 -10.14 -6.62
CA VAL A 73 10.93 -9.18 -6.81
C VAL A 73 11.40 -8.59 -5.46
N PHE A 74 10.51 -8.45 -4.47
CA PHE A 74 10.91 -8.05 -3.11
C PHE A 74 11.48 -9.21 -2.26
N ALA A 75 11.34 -10.46 -2.69
CA ALA A 75 11.61 -11.63 -1.86
C ALA A 75 12.85 -12.47 -2.27
N LEU A 76 13.51 -12.21 -3.40
CA LEU A 76 14.65 -13.02 -3.83
C LEU A 76 15.70 -12.18 -4.59
N ASP A 77 16.78 -11.83 -3.88
CA ASP A 77 18.14 -11.72 -4.44
C ASP A 77 19.07 -12.43 -3.45
N ASP A 78 19.10 -13.77 -3.52
CA ASP A 78 20.12 -14.60 -2.89
C ASP A 78 21.14 -14.97 -3.97
N GLU A 79 22.20 -14.17 -4.12
CA GLU A 79 23.38 -14.61 -4.87
C GLU A 79 24.20 -15.60 -4.02
N LYS A 80 24.29 -16.84 -4.50
CA LYS A 80 25.40 -17.74 -4.20
C LYS A 80 25.96 -18.30 -5.48
N ASP A 81 27.19 -17.92 -5.76
CA ASP A 81 28.08 -18.53 -6.73
C ASP A 81 28.21 -20.04 -6.52
N LYS A 82 28.09 -20.81 -7.61
CA LYS A 82 28.92 -21.98 -7.95
C LYS A 82 28.66 -22.41 -9.40
N GLU A 83 29.74 -22.47 -10.18
CA GLU A 83 29.80 -22.91 -11.57
C GLU A 83 29.31 -24.36 -11.77
N SER A 84 28.53 -24.62 -12.82
CA SER A 84 28.97 -25.41 -14.00
C SER A 84 27.79 -25.90 -14.88
N SER A 85 28.07 -25.98 -16.19
CA SER A 85 27.37 -26.71 -17.26
C SER A 85 26.03 -26.18 -17.81
N THR A 86 26.18 -25.42 -18.92
CA THR A 86 25.43 -25.55 -20.19
C THR A 86 23.93 -25.89 -20.16
N ASP A 87 23.07 -24.89 -20.37
CA ASP A 87 22.02 -24.97 -21.40
C ASP A 87 21.56 -23.57 -21.84
N LYS A 88 21.23 -23.43 -23.12
CA LYS A 88 20.91 -22.16 -23.80
C LYS A 88 19.44 -21.79 -23.60
N THR A 89 19.17 -20.77 -22.80
CA THR A 89 17.92 -20.00 -22.93
C THR A 89 18.23 -18.52 -22.76
N LYS A 90 18.19 -17.76 -23.87
CA LYS A 90 18.33 -16.29 -23.86
C LYS A 90 17.03 -15.70 -23.30
N GLU A 91 16.98 -15.46 -22.00
CA GLU A 91 15.96 -14.63 -21.38
C GLU A 91 16.42 -13.17 -21.44
N LYS A 92 15.62 -12.31 -22.09
CA LYS A 92 15.89 -10.87 -22.21
C LYS A 92 15.81 -10.25 -20.81
N VAL A 93 16.97 -9.86 -20.27
CA VAL A 93 17.04 -8.91 -19.15
C VAL A 93 16.42 -7.59 -19.64
N GLN A 94 15.24 -7.25 -19.10
CA GLN A 94 14.66 -5.93 -19.28
C GLN A 94 15.51 -4.93 -18.49
N GLU A 95 16.14 -4.01 -19.20
CA GLU A 95 16.73 -2.81 -18.62
C GLU A 95 15.69 -2.09 -17.75
N PRO A 96 16.08 -1.49 -16.62
CA PRO A 96 15.14 -0.77 -15.75
C PRO A 96 14.45 0.32 -16.56
N THR A 97 13.13 0.21 -16.67
CA THR A 97 12.28 1.20 -17.36
C THR A 97 12.60 2.58 -16.78
N PRO A 98 13.00 3.57 -17.60
CA PRO A 98 13.27 4.91 -17.11
C PRO A 98 12.00 5.45 -16.46
N LEU A 99 12.13 6.03 -15.26
CA LEU A 99 11.05 6.72 -14.56
C LEU A 99 10.41 7.70 -15.54
N LYS A 100 9.20 7.39 -16.02
CA LYS A 100 8.43 8.32 -16.85
C LYS A 100 8.28 9.58 -16.02
N GLU A 101 8.83 10.68 -16.52
CA GLU A 101 8.71 11.97 -15.88
C GLU A 101 7.22 12.31 -15.78
N GLN A 102 6.68 12.21 -14.55
CA GLN A 102 5.29 12.57 -14.28
C GLN A 102 5.14 14.06 -14.58
N VAL A 103 4.29 14.39 -15.54
CA VAL A 103 3.95 15.76 -15.89
C VAL A 103 3.07 16.32 -14.78
N ILE A 104 3.50 17.45 -14.24
CA ILE A 104 2.90 18.05 -13.05
C ILE A 104 1.81 19.04 -13.49
N PRO A 105 0.58 18.94 -12.96
CA PRO A 105 -0.46 19.91 -13.28
C PRO A 105 -0.09 21.29 -12.72
N SER A 106 -0.24 22.33 -13.55
CA SER A 106 0.09 23.71 -13.16
C SER A 106 -0.88 24.32 -12.15
N TYR A 107 -2.08 23.75 -12.03
CA TYR A 107 -3.13 24.20 -11.12
C TYR A 107 -3.98 23.03 -10.63
N VAL A 108 -4.34 23.04 -9.35
CA VAL A 108 -5.28 22.09 -8.73
C VAL A 108 -6.20 22.76 -7.71
N PRO A 109 -7.50 22.43 -7.65
CA PRO A 109 -8.41 23.00 -6.64
C PRO A 109 -8.00 22.65 -5.20
N TYR A 110 -7.65 21.38 -4.95
CA TYR A 110 -7.25 20.89 -3.63
C TYR A 110 -5.86 20.27 -3.69
N LEU A 111 -4.90 20.90 -2.99
CA LEU A 111 -3.55 20.40 -2.83
C LEU A 111 -3.36 19.81 -1.43
N LEU A 112 -2.96 18.55 -1.33
CA LEU A 112 -2.64 17.89 -0.06
C LEU A 112 -1.15 17.56 -0.02
N ILE A 113 -0.41 18.18 0.90
CA ILE A 113 1.04 18.01 1.04
C ILE A 113 1.32 16.89 2.04
N GLY A 114 1.85 15.76 1.54
CA GLY A 114 2.16 14.54 2.27
C GLY A 114 1.18 13.41 1.93
N ALA A 115 1.69 12.22 1.59
CA ALA A 115 0.87 11.05 1.22
C ALA A 115 0.58 10.10 2.40
N GLY A 116 0.21 10.65 3.57
CA GLY A 116 -0.07 9.87 4.78
C GLY A 116 -1.56 9.70 5.09
N THR A 117 -1.86 9.10 6.25
CA THR A 117 -3.21 8.90 6.78
C THR A 117 -4.04 10.19 6.80
N ALA A 118 -3.44 11.32 7.22
CA ALA A 118 -4.13 12.60 7.32
C ALA A 118 -4.64 13.08 5.94
N SER A 119 -3.80 13.03 4.90
CA SER A 119 -4.19 13.38 3.54
C SER A 119 -5.21 12.42 2.96
N HIS A 120 -5.06 11.11 3.20
CA HIS A 120 -6.04 10.13 2.76
C HIS A 120 -7.43 10.38 3.40
N SER A 121 -7.49 10.63 4.70
CA SER A 121 -8.74 10.99 5.38
C SER A 121 -9.34 12.31 4.86
N ALA A 122 -8.52 13.33 4.63
CA ALA A 122 -8.96 14.61 4.11
C ALA A 122 -9.48 14.50 2.67
N MET A 123 -8.78 13.79 1.81
CA MET A 123 -9.19 13.47 0.44
C MET A 123 -10.56 12.80 0.42
N ARG A 124 -10.78 11.76 1.25
CA ARG A 124 -12.09 11.10 1.35
C ARG A 124 -13.17 12.09 1.79
N ALA A 125 -12.91 12.89 2.82
CA ALA A 125 -13.86 13.88 3.30
C ALA A 125 -14.21 14.96 2.24
N ILE A 126 -13.23 15.38 1.44
CA ILE A 126 -13.44 16.30 0.32
C ILE A 126 -14.31 15.65 -0.74
N ARG A 127 -13.95 14.44 -1.21
CA ARG A 127 -14.69 13.71 -2.26
C ARG A 127 -16.10 13.27 -1.86
N LEU A 128 -16.34 13.08 -0.55
CA LEU A 128 -17.65 12.80 0.02
C LEU A 128 -18.58 14.02 -0.02
N ARG A 129 -18.04 15.22 0.17
CA ARG A 129 -18.81 16.48 0.14
C ARG A 129 -18.92 17.07 -1.26
N ASP A 130 -17.90 16.87 -2.08
CA ASP A 130 -17.82 17.33 -3.46
C ASP A 130 -17.34 16.19 -4.37
N HIS A 131 -18.30 15.54 -5.03
CA HIS A 131 -18.05 14.43 -5.95
C HIS A 131 -17.34 14.84 -7.24
N LYS A 132 -17.13 16.14 -7.51
CA LYS A 132 -16.36 16.63 -8.65
C LYS A 132 -15.01 17.21 -8.26
N ALA A 133 -14.66 17.19 -6.97
CA ALA A 133 -13.38 17.71 -6.50
C ALA A 133 -12.21 17.00 -7.19
N GLN A 134 -11.26 17.80 -7.66
CA GLN A 134 -9.96 17.37 -8.16
C GLN A 134 -8.95 17.56 -7.03
N VAL A 135 -8.42 16.45 -6.51
CA VAL A 135 -7.52 16.44 -5.37
C VAL A 135 -6.17 15.90 -5.81
N LEU A 136 -5.11 16.68 -5.60
CA LEU A 136 -3.75 16.23 -5.81
C LEU A 136 -3.07 16.02 -4.46
N ILE A 137 -2.57 14.81 -4.24
CA ILE A 137 -1.73 14.47 -3.11
C ILE A 137 -0.29 14.48 -3.58
N VAL A 138 0.59 15.23 -2.91
CA VAL A 138 2.03 15.25 -3.22
C VAL A 138 2.77 14.52 -2.11
N GLY A 139 3.51 13.46 -2.45
CA GLY A 139 4.25 12.63 -1.50
C GLY A 139 5.72 12.49 -1.87
N ASP A 140 6.59 12.55 -0.86
CA ASP A 140 8.04 12.35 -1.00
C ASP A 140 8.46 10.86 -1.02
N GLU A 141 7.48 9.95 -0.96
CA GLU A 141 7.67 8.50 -1.05
C GLU A 141 7.15 7.96 -2.40
N ASP A 142 7.69 6.82 -2.85
CA ASP A 142 7.31 6.12 -4.09
C ASP A 142 6.06 5.23 -3.91
N ASN A 143 5.12 5.66 -3.07
CA ASN A 143 4.00 4.82 -2.65
C ASN A 143 2.70 5.62 -2.59
N ASN A 144 1.60 4.96 -2.94
CA ASN A 144 0.27 5.47 -2.65
C ASN A 144 0.01 5.51 -1.14
N PRO A 145 -0.95 6.34 -0.66
CA PRO A 145 -1.27 6.44 0.75
C PRO A 145 -1.56 5.07 1.39
N TYR A 146 -0.90 4.81 2.51
CA TYR A 146 -0.95 3.52 3.20
C TYR A 146 -0.94 3.68 4.72
N SER A 147 -1.38 2.63 5.41
CA SER A 147 -1.42 2.53 6.86
C SER A 147 -0.07 2.06 7.40
N ARG A 148 0.51 2.82 8.33
CA ARG A 148 1.82 2.52 8.95
C ARG A 148 1.81 1.48 10.09
N PRO A 149 0.74 1.31 10.90
CA PRO A 149 0.73 0.34 12.01
C PRO A 149 1.14 -1.10 11.64
N PRO A 150 0.77 -1.65 10.45
CA PRO A 150 1.22 -2.97 10.06
C PRO A 150 2.73 -3.14 9.91
N LEU A 151 3.48 -2.05 9.67
CA LEU A 151 4.93 -2.09 9.50
C LEU A 151 5.68 -2.61 10.74
N SER A 152 5.13 -2.43 11.95
CA SER A 152 5.72 -2.91 13.20
C SER A 152 4.98 -4.10 13.81
N LYS A 153 3.92 -4.60 13.16
CA LYS A 153 3.02 -5.62 13.70
C LYS A 153 2.83 -6.78 12.71
N GLU A 154 1.68 -6.86 12.06
CA GLU A 154 1.19 -8.02 11.30
C GLU A 154 2.20 -8.50 10.24
N LEU A 155 2.92 -7.57 9.61
CA LEU A 155 3.93 -7.89 8.60
C LEU A 155 5.14 -8.68 9.14
N TRP A 156 5.39 -8.67 10.46
CA TRP A 156 6.45 -9.46 11.08
C TRP A 156 6.04 -10.92 11.31
N TYR A 157 4.75 -11.21 11.37
CA TYR A 157 4.21 -12.54 11.63
C TYR A 157 3.83 -13.31 10.37
N GLY A 158 4.07 -12.74 9.18
CA GLY A 158 3.75 -13.37 7.90
C GLY A 158 2.26 -13.30 7.56
N GLU A 159 1.50 -12.45 8.26
CA GLU A 159 0.09 -12.22 7.97
C GLU A 159 -0.05 -11.40 6.68
N GLN A 160 -0.85 -11.91 5.74
CA GLN A 160 -1.15 -11.25 4.48
C GLN A 160 -2.11 -10.09 4.75
N THR A 161 -1.56 -8.90 4.97
CA THR A 161 -2.34 -7.67 5.18
C THR A 161 -2.01 -6.66 4.10
N GLY A 162 -3.03 -6.20 3.37
CA GLY A 162 -2.89 -5.05 2.49
C GLY A 162 -2.65 -3.80 3.33
N ILE A 163 -1.54 -3.09 3.07
CA ILE A 163 -1.21 -1.86 3.82
C ILE A 163 -1.79 -0.60 3.19
N PHE A 164 -2.10 -0.62 1.89
CA PHE A 164 -2.65 0.52 1.17
C PHE A 164 -4.11 0.76 1.52
N TYR A 165 -4.51 2.03 1.61
CA TYR A 165 -5.89 2.37 1.96
C TYR A 165 -6.89 2.07 0.84
N ASP A 166 -6.47 2.28 -0.41
CA ASP A 166 -7.25 2.01 -1.62
C ASP A 166 -6.40 1.24 -2.63
N PRO A 167 -7.01 0.50 -3.57
CA PRO A 167 -6.29 -0.11 -4.69
C PRO A 167 -5.56 0.93 -5.54
N ASN A 168 -4.47 0.53 -6.21
CA ASN A 168 -3.70 1.44 -7.07
C ASN A 168 -4.55 2.09 -8.17
N ASP A 169 -5.50 1.33 -8.75
CA ASP A 169 -6.41 1.80 -9.80
C ASP A 169 -7.40 2.89 -9.32
N PHE A 170 -7.51 3.13 -8.01
CA PHE A 170 -8.32 4.23 -7.47
C PHE A 170 -7.72 5.61 -7.79
N TYR A 171 -6.39 5.70 -7.80
CA TYR A 171 -5.68 6.95 -8.02
C TYR A 171 -5.45 7.17 -9.51
N GLY A 172 -5.90 8.32 -10.01
CA GLY A 172 -5.68 8.75 -11.37
C GLY A 172 -4.26 9.26 -11.61
N ILE A 173 -3.95 9.44 -12.89
CA ILE A 173 -2.71 10.03 -13.37
C ILE A 173 -2.76 11.55 -13.09
N PRO A 174 -1.74 12.16 -12.42
CA PRO A 174 -1.73 13.60 -12.10
C PRO A 174 -2.02 14.54 -13.27
N GLU A 175 -1.55 14.17 -14.46
CA GLU A 175 -1.69 14.85 -15.74
C GLU A 175 -3.14 14.99 -16.19
N ASP A 176 -3.92 13.93 -15.98
CA ASP A 176 -5.32 13.85 -16.41
C ASP A 176 -6.26 14.50 -15.40
N LEU A 177 -5.76 14.82 -14.20
CA LEU A 177 -6.57 15.37 -13.12
C LEU A 177 -7.39 16.60 -13.55
N PRO A 178 -6.83 17.60 -14.26
CA PRO A 178 -7.59 18.77 -14.70
C PRO A 178 -8.66 18.47 -15.77
N SER A 179 -8.47 17.42 -16.57
CA SER A 179 -9.36 17.05 -17.67
C SER A 179 -10.47 16.07 -17.26
N THR A 180 -10.41 15.52 -16.05
CA THR A 180 -11.40 14.57 -15.54
C THR A 180 -12.79 15.19 -15.32
N LYS A 181 -13.78 14.71 -16.08
CA LYS A 181 -15.19 15.20 -16.04
C LYS A 181 -15.86 15.04 -14.67
N TYR A 182 -15.51 13.99 -13.93
CA TYR A 182 -16.09 13.65 -12.62
C TYR A 182 -15.14 13.98 -11.45
N GLY A 183 -14.12 14.79 -11.72
CA GLY A 183 -13.00 14.99 -10.81
C GLY A 183 -12.22 13.69 -10.60
N GLY A 184 -11.43 13.67 -9.53
CA GLY A 184 -10.59 12.53 -9.22
C GLY A 184 -9.60 12.83 -8.11
N VAL A 185 -8.83 11.82 -7.78
CA VAL A 185 -7.69 11.95 -6.89
C VAL A 185 -6.47 11.43 -7.64
N ALA A 186 -5.40 12.20 -7.66
CA ALA A 186 -4.10 11.74 -8.15
C ALA A 186 -3.04 11.86 -7.04
N VAL A 187 -2.03 11.01 -7.11
CA VAL A 187 -0.88 11.04 -6.20
C VAL A 187 0.37 11.33 -7.03
N LEU A 188 1.02 12.45 -6.77
CA LEU A 188 2.33 12.79 -7.29
C LEU A 188 3.38 12.20 -6.34
N GLN A 189 3.94 11.05 -6.72
CA GLN A 189 4.93 10.29 -5.95
C GLN A 189 6.34 10.82 -6.18
N ASN A 190 7.28 10.53 -5.28
CA ASN A 190 8.69 10.98 -5.37
C ASN A 190 8.86 12.48 -5.60
N ARG A 191 7.95 13.31 -5.06
CA ARG A 191 8.02 14.77 -5.16
C ARG A 191 7.82 15.41 -3.82
N LYS A 192 8.68 16.37 -3.51
CA LYS A 192 8.63 17.12 -2.25
C LYS A 192 8.26 18.57 -2.49
N VAL A 193 7.27 19.07 -1.77
CA VAL A 193 7.04 20.52 -1.65
C VAL A 193 8.12 21.11 -0.75
N ILE A 194 8.92 22.02 -1.29
CA ILE A 194 10.05 22.65 -0.59
C ILE A 194 9.71 24.06 -0.08
N LYS A 195 8.74 24.74 -0.70
CA LYS A 195 8.32 26.09 -0.33
C LYS A 195 6.84 26.29 -0.65
N LEU A 196 6.18 27.08 0.19
CA LEU A 196 4.79 27.50 0.00
C LEU A 196 4.74 29.02 -0.01
N ASN A 197 4.16 29.60 -1.05
CA ASN A 197 3.77 31.01 -1.09
C ASN A 197 2.26 31.10 -0.84
N THR A 198 1.90 31.63 0.33
CA THR A 198 0.51 31.73 0.77
C THR A 198 -0.24 32.90 0.16
N GLU A 199 0.46 33.95 -0.28
CA GLU A 199 -0.14 35.14 -0.90
C GLU A 199 -0.63 34.80 -2.31
N ASP A 200 0.27 34.24 -3.12
CA ASP A 200 -0.04 33.85 -4.52
C ASP A 200 -0.67 32.45 -4.64
N ARG A 201 -0.73 31.71 -3.52
CA ARG A 201 -1.21 30.32 -3.43
C ARG A 201 -0.47 29.38 -4.38
N ILE A 202 0.85 29.36 -4.25
CA ILE A 202 1.76 28.55 -5.08
C ILE A 202 2.59 27.62 -4.17
N ALA A 203 2.63 26.34 -4.50
CA ALA A 203 3.55 25.37 -3.94
C ALA A 203 4.71 25.12 -4.91
N PHE A 204 5.94 25.17 -4.39
CA PHE A 204 7.16 24.90 -5.16
C PHE A 204 7.68 23.51 -4.83
N LEU A 205 7.97 22.74 -5.87
CA LEU A 205 8.51 21.38 -5.77
C LEU A 205 10.04 21.37 -5.83
N ASP A 206 10.62 20.24 -5.44
CA ASP A 206 12.06 19.98 -5.44
C ASP A 206 12.72 20.04 -6.82
N ASN A 207 11.99 19.73 -7.89
CA ASN A 207 12.43 19.85 -9.27
C ASN A 207 12.26 21.28 -9.85
N GLY A 208 11.83 22.25 -9.04
CA GLY A 208 11.56 23.62 -9.48
C GLY A 208 10.18 23.84 -10.12
N SER A 209 9.35 22.80 -10.25
CA SER A 209 7.98 22.96 -10.73
C SER A 209 7.09 23.70 -9.72
N GLU A 210 6.09 24.39 -10.23
CA GLU A 210 5.14 25.17 -9.44
C GLU A 210 3.72 24.63 -9.62
N ILE A 211 2.97 24.57 -8.52
CA ILE A 211 1.57 24.17 -8.51
C ILE A 211 0.75 25.28 -7.86
N LYS A 212 -0.14 25.90 -8.63
CA LYS A 212 -1.16 26.82 -8.09
C LYS A 212 -2.28 26.02 -7.43
N TYR A 213 -2.81 26.53 -6.32
CA TYR A 213 -3.89 25.87 -5.60
C TYR A 213 -4.96 26.84 -5.06
N ASP A 214 -6.18 26.36 -4.85
CA ASP A 214 -7.20 27.13 -4.12
C ASP A 214 -7.13 26.87 -2.62
N LYS A 215 -7.09 25.57 -2.25
CA LYS A 215 -7.02 25.11 -0.86
C LYS A 215 -5.88 24.14 -0.69
N CYS A 216 -5.08 24.35 0.36
CA CYS A 216 -3.95 23.51 0.69
C CYS A 216 -4.11 22.91 2.09
N LEU A 217 -3.80 21.61 2.21
CA LEU A 217 -3.61 20.93 3.49
C LEU A 217 -2.14 20.58 3.67
N ILE A 218 -1.57 20.92 4.82
CA ILE A 218 -0.25 20.44 5.23
C ILE A 218 -0.42 19.20 6.10
N ALA A 219 0.01 18.06 5.59
CA ALA A 219 -0.13 16.74 6.20
C ALA A 219 1.17 15.92 6.06
N THR A 220 2.31 16.59 6.20
CA THR A 220 3.68 16.04 6.05
C THR A 220 4.05 15.03 7.14
N GLY A 221 3.24 14.91 8.19
CA GLY A 221 3.56 14.08 9.35
C GLY A 221 4.85 14.54 10.04
N GLY A 222 5.60 13.58 10.58
CA GLY A 222 6.89 13.83 11.24
C GLY A 222 8.03 13.03 10.60
N ARG A 223 9.25 13.32 11.03
CA ARG A 223 10.46 12.56 10.68
C ARG A 223 11.04 11.92 11.95
N PRO A 224 11.62 10.71 11.87
CA PRO A 224 12.26 10.10 13.02
C PRO A 224 13.42 10.98 13.50
N LYS A 225 13.54 11.15 14.81
CA LYS A 225 14.66 11.88 15.42
C LYS A 225 15.86 10.94 15.51
N ASN A 226 17.00 11.37 15.00
CA ASN A 226 18.27 10.69 15.27
C ASN A 226 18.88 11.20 16.58
N LEU A 227 19.77 10.41 17.17
CA LEU A 227 20.47 10.80 18.39
C LEU A 227 21.82 11.44 18.03
N PRO A 228 22.24 12.54 18.70
CA PRO A 228 23.52 13.20 18.42
C PRO A 228 24.73 12.27 18.53
N VAL A 229 24.67 11.27 19.40
CA VAL A 229 25.73 10.24 19.52
C VAL A 229 25.94 9.46 18.23
N PHE A 230 24.88 9.21 17.45
CA PHE A 230 24.97 8.53 16.17
C PHE A 230 25.29 9.47 15.03
N GLU A 231 24.79 10.71 15.06
CA GLU A 231 25.13 11.73 14.06
C GLU A 231 26.62 12.08 14.07
N ASN A 232 27.23 12.14 15.26
CA ASN A 232 28.65 12.45 15.44
C ASN A 232 29.55 11.20 15.41
N ALA A 233 29.00 9.99 15.27
CA ALA A 233 29.78 8.77 15.20
C ALA A 233 30.52 8.63 13.86
N SER A 234 31.43 7.66 13.76
CA SER A 234 32.11 7.36 12.49
C SER A 234 31.13 6.91 11.41
N LYS A 235 31.48 7.12 10.13
CA LYS A 235 30.65 6.68 8.98
C LYS A 235 30.31 5.19 9.02
N ALA A 236 31.19 4.37 9.58
CA ALA A 236 30.99 2.93 9.77
C ALA A 236 29.88 2.60 10.78
N VAL A 237 29.66 3.46 11.78
CA VAL A 237 28.54 3.33 12.73
C VAL A 237 27.28 3.90 12.10
N GLN A 238 27.35 5.09 11.49
CA GLN A 238 26.19 5.73 10.86
C GLN A 238 25.51 4.84 9.81
N SER A 239 26.28 4.10 9.01
CA SER A 239 25.74 3.17 8.00
C SER A 239 24.98 1.97 8.59
N ARG A 240 25.14 1.69 9.88
CA ARG A 240 24.46 0.60 10.62
C ARG A 240 23.31 1.11 11.48
N VAL A 241 23.07 2.41 11.53
CA VAL A 241 21.95 3.02 12.25
C VAL A 241 20.79 3.19 11.29
N HIS A 242 19.66 2.58 11.61
CA HIS A 242 18.44 2.65 10.81
C HIS A 242 17.31 3.28 11.62
N LEU A 243 16.73 4.35 11.09
CA LEU A 243 15.53 4.96 11.63
C LEU A 243 14.32 4.30 10.98
N PHE A 244 13.32 3.93 11.76
CA PHE A 244 12.19 3.12 11.28
C PHE A 244 10.92 3.95 11.13
N ARG A 245 10.39 4.10 9.91
CA ARG A 245 9.13 4.82 9.68
C ARG A 245 8.34 4.39 8.44
N ASN A 246 8.99 4.14 7.31
CA ASN A 246 8.32 3.90 6.03
C ASN A 246 8.49 2.46 5.54
N ILE A 247 7.89 2.14 4.38
CA ILE A 247 7.96 0.80 3.78
C ILE A 247 9.41 0.42 3.46
N ASN A 248 10.21 1.36 2.96
CA ASN A 248 11.62 1.10 2.63
C ASN A 248 12.44 0.76 3.88
N ASP A 249 12.16 1.40 5.01
CA ASP A 249 12.78 1.07 6.30
C ASP A 249 12.38 -0.33 6.77
N PHE A 250 11.11 -0.72 6.55
CA PHE A 250 10.63 -2.07 6.84
C PHE A 250 11.35 -3.12 5.99
N VAL A 251 11.39 -2.94 4.67
CA VAL A 251 12.09 -3.87 3.75
C VAL A 251 13.55 -3.98 4.15
N ARG A 252 14.23 -2.86 4.39
CA ARG A 252 15.64 -2.85 4.83
C ARG A 252 15.83 -3.61 6.15
N LEU A 253 15.03 -3.31 7.16
CA LEU A 253 15.15 -3.96 8.47
C LEU A 253 14.81 -5.45 8.39
N HIS A 254 13.84 -5.83 7.56
CA HIS A 254 13.47 -7.20 7.27
C HIS A 254 14.64 -7.97 6.66
N THR A 255 15.32 -7.43 5.65
CA THR A 255 16.54 -8.03 5.07
C THR A 255 17.67 -8.16 6.10
N ILE A 256 17.88 -7.14 6.93
CA ILE A 256 18.90 -7.15 7.99
C ILE A 256 18.60 -8.25 9.01
N ALA A 257 17.33 -8.44 9.39
CA ALA A 257 16.90 -9.48 10.32
C ALA A 257 17.20 -10.89 9.83
N HIS A 258 17.26 -11.12 8.51
CA HIS A 258 17.63 -12.42 7.93
C HIS A 258 19.13 -12.65 7.87
N THR A 259 19.93 -11.59 7.74
CA THR A 259 21.37 -11.68 7.45
C THR A 259 22.25 -11.48 8.69
N ARG A 260 21.76 -10.77 9.72
CA ARG A 260 22.55 -10.40 10.90
C ARG A 260 22.14 -11.21 12.12
N LYS A 261 23.14 -11.58 12.91
CA LYS A 261 22.97 -12.36 14.16
C LYS A 261 22.53 -11.53 15.37
N SER A 262 22.70 -10.22 15.33
CA SER A 262 22.40 -9.35 16.47
C SER A 262 21.93 -7.98 16.00
N ILE A 263 20.81 -7.54 16.57
CA ILE A 263 20.18 -6.25 16.31
C ILE A 263 19.88 -5.61 17.66
N ALA A 264 20.29 -4.35 17.83
CA ALA A 264 19.99 -3.56 19.02
C ALA A 264 18.93 -2.51 18.70
N ILE A 265 17.89 -2.43 19.53
CA ILE A 265 16.84 -1.41 19.41
C ILE A 265 17.09 -0.34 20.47
N ILE A 266 17.04 0.92 20.04
CA ILE A 266 17.33 2.06 20.89
C ILE A 266 16.06 2.88 21.04
N GLY A 267 15.40 2.70 22.19
CA GLY A 267 14.15 3.36 22.56
C GLY A 267 13.10 2.36 23.04
N GLY A 268 12.62 2.51 24.27
CA GLY A 268 11.62 1.63 24.91
C GLY A 268 10.17 2.10 24.76
N GLY A 269 9.86 2.90 23.73
CA GLY A 269 8.48 3.30 23.43
C GLY A 269 7.69 2.18 22.76
N PHE A 270 6.38 2.38 22.54
CA PHE A 270 5.50 1.40 21.89
C PHE A 270 6.09 0.82 20.60
N LEU A 271 6.54 1.67 19.68
CA LEU A 271 7.16 1.23 18.42
C LEU A 271 8.43 0.38 18.65
N GLY A 272 9.27 0.77 19.62
CA GLY A 272 10.50 0.02 19.93
C GLY A 272 10.20 -1.36 20.51
N SER A 273 9.21 -1.44 21.40
CA SER A 273 8.75 -2.72 21.98
C SER A 273 8.06 -3.62 20.95
N GLU A 274 7.26 -3.05 20.04
CA GLU A 274 6.66 -3.80 18.92
C GLU A 274 7.74 -4.39 18.01
N LEU A 275 8.73 -3.59 17.63
CA LEU A 275 9.86 -4.05 16.83
C LEU A 275 10.70 -5.11 17.57
N ALA A 276 10.90 -4.97 18.88
CA ALA A 276 11.59 -5.98 19.68
C ALA A 276 10.88 -7.33 19.62
N CYS A 277 9.56 -7.33 19.80
CA CYS A 277 8.74 -8.54 19.71
C CYS A 277 8.75 -9.15 18.30
N GLY A 278 8.59 -8.32 17.26
CA GLY A 278 8.59 -8.78 15.86
C GLY A 278 9.94 -9.36 15.42
N LEU A 279 11.04 -8.71 15.82
CA LEU A 279 12.40 -9.18 15.54
C LEU A 279 12.75 -10.44 16.34
N ALA A 280 12.35 -10.52 17.61
CA ALA A 280 12.56 -11.72 18.43
C ALA A 280 11.79 -12.94 17.88
N HIS A 281 10.60 -12.72 17.32
CA HIS A 281 9.83 -13.81 16.70
C HIS A 281 10.52 -14.39 15.45
N ARG A 282 11.21 -13.55 14.66
CA ARG A 282 11.91 -13.99 13.45
C ARG A 282 13.36 -14.41 13.68
N GLY A 283 14.02 -13.79 14.64
CA GLY A 283 15.35 -14.16 15.05
C GLY A 283 15.30 -15.53 15.69
N LYS A 284 15.76 -16.55 14.95
CA LYS A 284 16.18 -17.82 15.54
C LYS A 284 17.47 -17.55 16.33
N PHE A 285 17.34 -16.92 17.50
CA PHE A 285 18.43 -16.74 18.45
C PHE A 285 18.73 -18.06 19.17
#